data_AF-A0A7X8FE99-F1
#
_entry.id   AF-A0A7X8FE99-F1
#
_cell.length_a   1.000
_cell.length_b   1.000
_cell.length_c   1.000
_cell.angle_alpha   90.00
_cell.angle_beta   90.00
_cell.angle_gamma   90.00
#
_symmetry.space_group_name_H-M   'P 1'
#
loop_
_entity.id
_entity.type
_entity.pdbx_description
1 polymer ?
#
loop_
_entity_poly.entity_id
_entity_poly.type
_entity_poly.pdbx_seq_one_letter_code
_entity_poly.pdbx_strand_id
1 'polypeptide(L)'
;MQEKDMVNDILSMINSSLTGYANTIAQTANPQLRQTLQQMRDHDEKFQYDLYRLAEQKGYYQAAQPANPEDIRNLRSQLGS
;
A
#
# COMPACT_ATOMS: atom_id res chain seq x y z
N MET A 1 14.41 0.65 16.79
CA MET A 1 14.61 -0.44 15.82
C MET A 1 13.42 -1.40 15.85
N GLN A 2 13.14 -2.10 16.95
CA GLN A 2 11.97 -3.00 17.06
C GLN A 2 10.62 -2.38 16.64
N GLU A 3 10.29 -1.16 17.07
CA GLU A 3 9.01 -0.51 16.70
C GLU A 3 8.93 -0.21 15.19
N LYS A 4 10.06 0.17 14.57
CA LYS A 4 10.14 0.38 13.12
C LYS A 4 9.92 -0.92 12.35
N ASP A 5 10.55 -2.00 12.79
CA ASP A 5 10.41 -3.32 12.15
C ASP A 5 8.97 -3.83 12.30
N MET A 6 8.36 -3.71 13.49
CA MET A 6 6.95 -4.05 13.71
C MET A 6 6.01 -3.24 12.80
N VAL A 7 6.24 -1.93 12.65
CA VAL A 7 5.44 -1.08 11.77
C VAL A 7 5.57 -1.50 10.31
N ASN A 8 6.79 -1.81 9.86
CA ASN A 8 7.03 -2.30 8.50
C ASN A 8 6.36 -3.66 8.26
N ASP A 9 6.42 -4.58 9.22
CA ASP A 9 5.77 -5.88 9.13
C ASP A 9 4.26 -5.74 9.01
N ILE A 10 3.64 -4.88 9.84
CA ILE A 10 2.21 -4.59 9.78
C ILE A 10 1.84 -3.94 8.44
N LEU A 11 2.60 -2.95 7.97
CA LEU A 11 2.35 -2.33 6.67
C LEU A 11 2.43 -3.35 5.52
N SER A 12 3.40 -4.26 5.56
CA SER A 12 3.56 -5.35 4.60
C SER A 12 2.36 -6.31 4.62
N MET A 13 1.92 -6.70 5.83
CA MET A 13 0.74 -7.54 6.01
C MET A 13 -0.53 -6.89 5.44
N ILE A 14 -0.78 -5.61 5.75
CA ILE A 14 -1.97 -4.90 5.24
C ILE A 14 -1.93 -4.82 3.71
N ASN A 15 -0.79 -4.48 3.12
CA ASN A 15 -0.64 -4.43 1.66
C ASN A 15 -0.94 -5.78 0.99
N SER A 16 -0.53 -6.89 1.63
CA SER A 16 -0.87 -8.24 1.19
C SER A 16 -2.38 -8.50 1.27
N SER A 17 -3.02 -8.15 2.38
CA SER A 17 -4.48 -8.24 2.55
C SER A 17 -5.25 -7.44 1.50
N LEU A 18 -4.83 -6.20 1.21
CA LEU A 18 -5.45 -5.36 0.19
C LEU A 18 -5.41 -6.01 -1.21
N THR A 19 -4.28 -6.64 -1.56
CA THR A 19 -4.15 -7.42 -2.79
C THR A 19 -5.08 -8.64 -2.79
N GLY A 20 -5.17 -9.35 -1.67
CA GLY A 20 -6.10 -10.47 -1.48
C GLY A 20 -7.57 -10.07 -1.65
N TYR A 21 -7.98 -8.94 -1.08
CA TYR A 21 -9.32 -8.41 -1.24
C TYR A 21 -9.62 -8.07 -2.70
N ALA A 22 -8.71 -7.37 -3.39
CA ALA A 22 -8.88 -7.02 -4.80
C ALA A 22 -9.11 -8.26 -5.68
N ASN A 23 -8.28 -9.29 -5.51
CA ASN A 23 -8.41 -10.55 -6.24
C ASN A 23 -9.74 -11.26 -5.95
N THR A 24 -10.17 -11.28 -4.69
CA THR A 24 -11.40 -11.97 -4.27
C THR A 24 -12.65 -11.21 -4.73
N ILE A 25 -12.66 -9.88 -4.62
CA ILE A 25 -13.74 -9.00 -5.08
C ILE A 25 -13.98 -9.17 -6.59
N ALA A 26 -12.90 -9.28 -7.38
CA ALA A 26 -12.98 -9.45 -8.82
C ALA A 26 -13.59 -10.81 -9.23
N GLN A 27 -13.37 -11.85 -8.42
CA GLN A 27 -13.78 -13.22 -8.73
C GLN A 27 -15.09 -13.66 -8.07
N THR A 28 -15.54 -12.97 -7.02
CA THR A 28 -16.79 -13.34 -6.34
C THR A 28 -18.03 -12.97 -7.16
N ALA A 29 -18.93 -13.93 -7.31
CA ALA A 29 -20.26 -13.75 -7.91
C ALA A 29 -21.33 -13.36 -6.88
N ASN A 30 -21.05 -13.49 -5.58
CA ASN A 30 -22.01 -13.15 -4.53
C ASN A 30 -21.94 -11.63 -4.23
N PRO A 31 -23.04 -10.86 -4.45
CA PRO A 31 -23.03 -9.41 -4.30
C PRO A 31 -22.91 -8.96 -2.84
N GLN A 32 -23.47 -9.71 -1.88
CA GLN A 32 -23.35 -9.39 -0.46
C GLN A 32 -21.90 -9.58 0.00
N LEU A 33 -21.29 -10.72 -0.36
CA LEU A 33 -19.88 -10.98 -0.07
C LEU A 33 -18.98 -9.92 -0.71
N ARG A 34 -19.26 -9.53 -1.96
CA ARG A 34 -18.53 -8.46 -2.64
C ARG A 34 -18.56 -7.16 -1.83
N GLN A 35 -19.74 -6.74 -1.39
CA GLN A 35 -19.91 -5.51 -0.62
C GLN A 35 -19.17 -5.57 0.73
N THR A 36 -19.24 -6.70 1.43
CA THR A 36 -18.50 -6.90 2.67
C THR A 36 -16.99 -6.81 2.47
N LEU A 37 -16.45 -7.47 1.44
CA LEU A 37 -15.02 -7.41 1.13
C LEU A 37 -14.56 -5.99 0.73
N GLN A 38 -15.39 -5.25 0.01
CA GLN A 38 -15.12 -3.83 -0.31
C GLN A 38 -15.05 -2.97 0.95
N GLN A 39 -16.00 -3.12 1.88
CA GLN A 39 -15.98 -2.39 3.15
C GLN A 39 -14.74 -2.71 3.99
N MET A 40 -14.35 -4.00 4.05
CA MET A 40 -13.13 -4.42 4.74
C MET A 40 -11.88 -3.80 4.10
N ARG A 41 -11.78 -3.88 2.77
CA ARG A 41 -10.67 -3.25 2.02
C ARG A 41 -10.57 -1.76 2.31
N ASP A 42 -11.69 -1.04 2.29
CA ASP A 42 -11.71 0.41 2.49
C ASP A 42 -11.30 0.79 3.93
N HIS A 43 -11.70 -0.02 4.92
CA HIS A 43 -11.25 0.14 6.31
C HIS A 43 -9.75 -0.11 6.47
N ASP A 44 -9.24 -1.19 5.87
CA ASP A 44 -7.83 -1.56 5.94
C ASP A 44 -6.95 -0.55 5.21
N GLU A 45 -7.40 -0.02 4.07
CA GLU A 45 -6.70 1.06 3.34
C GLU A 45 -6.60 2.33 4.18
N LYS A 46 -7.69 2.71 4.87
CA LYS A 46 -7.68 3.84 5.80
C LYS A 46 -6.67 3.61 6.93
N PHE A 47 -6.69 2.42 7.54
CA PHE A 47 -5.76 2.08 8.60
C PHE A 47 -4.30 2.07 8.11
N GLN A 48 -4.04 1.53 6.92
CA GLN A 48 -2.72 1.54 6.28
C GLN A 48 -2.18 2.96 6.15
N TYR A 49 -3.02 3.88 5.65
CA TYR A 49 -2.65 5.28 5.46
C TYR A 49 -2.37 5.99 6.77
N ASP A 50 -3.22 5.80 7.78
CA ASP A 50 -3.03 6.39 9.10
C ASP A 50 -1.75 5.85 9.77
N LEU A 51 -1.48 4.55 9.65
CA LEU A 51 -0.26 3.92 10.17
C LEU A 51 0.99 4.43 9.45
N TYR A 52 0.95 4.55 8.11
CA TYR A 52 2.02 5.14 7.31
C TYR A 52 2.36 6.55 7.78
N ARG A 53 1.35 7.41 7.97
CA ARG A 53 1.56 8.79 8.44
C ARG A 53 2.16 8.84 9.83
N LEU A 54 1.71 7.97 10.73
CA LEU A 54 2.28 7.86 12.07
C LEU A 54 3.76 7.40 12.02
N ALA A 55 4.07 6.44 11.15
CA ALA A 55 5.41 5.93 10.95
C ALA A 55 6.36 6.99 10.37
N GLU A 56 5.87 7.81 9.44
CA GLU A 56 6.58 8.95 8.87
C GLU A 56 6.88 10.02 9.93
N GLN A 57 5.90 10.41 10.74
CA GLN A 57 6.08 11.38 11.83
C GLN A 57 7.09 10.93 12.88
N LYS A 58 7.14 9.64 13.18
CA LYS A 58 8.11 9.07 14.13
C LYS A 58 9.50 8.83 13.51
N GLY A 59 9.68 9.09 12.21
CA GLY A 59 10.93 8.84 11.49
C GLY A 59 11.23 7.34 11.29
N TYR A 60 10.25 6.47 11.52
CA TYR A 60 10.39 5.03 11.34
C TYR A 60 10.24 4.62 9.87
N TYR A 61 9.46 5.39 9.12
CA TYR A 61 9.27 5.20 7.69
C TYR A 61 9.81 6.41 6.94
N GLN A 62 10.83 6.21 6.12
CA GLN A 62 11.16 7.14 5.05
C GLN A 62 10.41 6.62 3.84
N ALA A 63 9.37 7.35 3.40
CA ALA A 63 8.81 7.11 2.08
C ALA A 63 9.96 7.11 1.07
N ALA A 64 9.92 6.21 0.08
CA ALA A 64 10.91 6.22 -0.98
C ALA A 64 11.05 7.66 -1.48
N GLN A 65 12.28 8.21 -1.42
CA GLN A 65 12.48 9.59 -1.85
C GLN A 65 11.92 9.71 -3.27
N PRO A 66 11.17 10.79 -3.58
CA PRO A 66 10.69 11.00 -4.94
C PRO A 66 11.88 10.84 -5.87
N ALA A 67 11.76 9.93 -6.84
CA ALA A 67 12.86 9.65 -7.76
C ALA A 67 13.32 10.97 -8.39
N ASN A 68 14.63 11.15 -8.50
CA ASN A 68 15.20 12.40 -8.97
C ASN A 68 14.57 12.73 -10.34
N PRO A 69 14.07 13.95 -10.58
CA PRO A 69 13.37 14.27 -11.82
C PRO A 69 14.19 13.96 -13.08
N GLU A 70 15.52 14.08 -12.98
CA GLU A 70 16.48 13.69 -14.02
C GLU A 70 16.48 12.17 -14.28
N ASP A 71 16.44 11.33 -13.25
CA ASP A 71 16.39 9.88 -13.40
C ASP A 71 15.07 9.43 -14.05
N ILE A 72 13.95 10.07 -13.68
CA ILE A 72 12.64 9.82 -14.30
C ILE A 72 12.69 10.19 -15.80
N ARG A 73 13.32 11.32 -16.14
CA ARG A 73 13.44 11.79 -17.53
C ARG A 73 14.33 10.87 -18.37
N ASN A 74 15.46 10.43 -17.81
CA ASN A 74 16.40 9.51 -18.46
C ASN A 74 15.84 8.09 -18.62
N LEU A 75 15.00 7.62 -17.69
CA LEU A 75 14.33 6.33 -17.82
C LEU A 75 13.22 6.40 -18.88
N ARG A 76 12.45 7.49 -18.92
CA ARG A 76 11.42 7.71 -19.95
C ARG A 76 12.01 7.78 -21.37
N SER A 77 13.18 8.40 -21.55
CA SER A 77 13.84 8.44 -22.86
C SER A 77 14.37 7.08 -23.31
N GLN A 78 14.82 6.24 -22.37
CA GLN A 78 15.27 4.86 -22.64
C GLN A 78 14.13 3.88 -22.92
N LEU A 79 12.94 4.12 -22.36
CA LEU A 79 11.75 3.27 -22.59
C LEU A 79 10.96 3.67 -23.84
N GLY A 80 11.29 4.83 -24.45
CA GLY A 80 10.64 5.37 -25.64
C GLY A 80 11.31 4.98 -26.98
N SER A 81 12.30 4.09 -26.94
CA SER A 81 13.03 3.57 -28.11
C SER A 81 12.75 2.10 -28.36
#